data_AF-A0A139XKZ2-F1
#
_entry.id   AF-A0A139XKZ2-F1
#
_cell.length_a   1.000
_cell.length_b   1.000
_cell.length_c   1.000
_cell.angle_alpha   90.00
_cell.angle_beta   90.00
_cell.angle_gamma   90.00
#
_symmetry.space_group_name_H-M   'P 1'
#
loop_
_entity.id
_entity.type
_entity.pdbx_description
1 polymer ?
#
loop_
_entity_poly.entity_id
_entity_poly.type
_entity_poly.pdbx_seq_one_letter_code
_entity_poly.pdbx_strand_id
1 'polypeptide(L)'
;MHAWTDWRLGLPAEAGTLWWIFLWLSLGACLGLLAAASLRRFPNISRRPRLQNASKVTQREGDAKSDPESGDSEDEDGESFKMVLCVRQDLSMGKGKIAAQCGHATLGAYRQAARRQDPFLAPWTMSGQKKIAVKIK
;
A
#
# COMPACT_ATOMS: atom_id res chain seq x y z
N MET A 1 52.83 -4.77 -67.49
CA MET A 1 51.52 -4.17 -67.82
C MET A 1 50.49 -5.29 -67.89
N HIS A 2 49.45 -5.20 -67.06
CA HIS A 2 48.20 -5.99 -67.01
C HIS A 2 48.29 -7.53 -66.85
N ALA A 3 48.29 -7.98 -65.60
CA ALA A 3 47.88 -9.32 -65.21
C ALA A 3 47.12 -9.26 -63.87
N TRP A 4 45.82 -8.96 -63.91
CA TRP A 4 44.87 -9.19 -62.81
C TRP A 4 43.48 -9.42 -63.42
N THR A 5 43.31 -10.55 -64.10
CA THR A 5 41.99 -11.13 -64.34
C THR A 5 41.54 -11.87 -63.08
N ASP A 6 40.26 -11.71 -62.75
CA ASP A 6 39.41 -12.66 -62.02
C ASP A 6 39.68 -12.88 -60.52
N TRP A 7 38.77 -12.37 -59.69
CA TRP A 7 38.43 -12.97 -58.39
C TRP A 7 36.92 -12.86 -58.17
N ARG A 8 36.19 -13.71 -58.89
CA ARG A 8 34.87 -14.18 -58.46
C ARG A 8 35.08 -15.20 -57.32
N LEU A 9 35.05 -14.76 -56.07
CA LEU A 9 34.85 -15.66 -54.93
C LEU A 9 33.65 -15.20 -54.10
N GLY A 10 32.69 -16.12 -53.96
CA GLY A 10 31.44 -15.94 -53.23
C GLY A 10 31.67 -15.66 -51.75
N LEU A 11 30.98 -14.63 -51.27
CA LEU A 11 30.75 -14.43 -49.85
C LEU A 11 29.33 -14.93 -49.53
N PRO A 12 29.18 -15.82 -48.53
CA PRO A 12 27.94 -16.52 -48.26
C PRO A 12 26.86 -15.56 -47.75
N ALA A 13 25.62 -15.79 -48.19
CA ALA A 13 24.40 -15.09 -47.80
C ALA A 13 23.99 -15.32 -46.32
N GLU A 14 24.95 -15.62 -45.44
CA GLU A 14 24.73 -15.94 -44.02
C GLU A 14 25.31 -14.88 -43.06
N ALA A 15 25.88 -13.78 -43.58
CA ALA A 15 26.36 -12.68 -42.74
C ALA A 15 25.25 -11.74 -42.25
N GLY A 16 24.05 -11.82 -42.86
CA GLY A 16 22.94 -10.91 -42.54
C GLY A 16 22.19 -11.26 -41.25
N THR A 17 22.06 -12.55 -40.92
CA THR A 17 21.26 -13.04 -39.80
C THR A 17 21.93 -12.87 -38.43
N LEU A 18 23.27 -12.89 -38.38
CA LEU A 18 24.02 -12.67 -37.13
C LEU A 18 23.96 -11.21 -36.67
N TRP A 19 23.87 -10.23 -37.58
CA TRP A 19 23.69 -8.82 -37.22
C TRP A 19 22.36 -8.56 -36.50
N TRP A 20 21.28 -9.25 -36.88
CA TRP A 20 19.98 -9.13 -36.19
C TRP A 20 20.01 -9.66 -34.76
N ILE A 21 20.77 -10.72 -34.51
CA ILE A 21 20.91 -11.34 -33.18
C ILE A 21 21.69 -10.41 -32.25
N PHE A 22 22.78 -9.78 -32.72
CA PHE A 22 23.52 -8.79 -31.93
C PHE A 22 22.71 -7.50 -31.70
N LEU A 23 21.86 -7.09 -32.66
CA LEU A 23 20.96 -5.95 -32.52
C LEU A 23 19.85 -6.21 -31.46
N TRP A 24 19.29 -7.43 -31.43
CA TRP A 24 18.30 -7.84 -30.42
C TRP A 24 18.90 -8.05 -29.02
N LEU A 25 20.11 -8.62 -28.92
CA LEU A 25 20.77 -8.77 -27.62
C LEU A 25 21.17 -7.41 -27.01
N SER A 26 21.56 -6.43 -27.82
CA SER A 26 21.92 -5.08 -27.35
C SER A 26 20.70 -4.28 -26.86
N LEU A 27 19.58 -4.33 -27.59
CA LEU A 27 18.32 -3.69 -27.17
C LEU A 27 17.65 -4.42 -26.00
N GLY A 28 17.73 -5.76 -25.95
CA GLY A 28 17.22 -6.58 -24.86
C GLY A 28 18.00 -6.42 -23.55
N ALA A 29 19.32 -6.22 -23.61
CA ALA A 29 20.13 -5.97 -22.42
C ALA A 29 19.80 -4.62 -21.76
N CYS A 30 19.42 -3.60 -22.54
CA CYS A 30 19.05 -2.29 -22.01
C CYS A 30 17.68 -2.33 -21.30
N LEU A 31 16.67 -3.00 -21.86
CA LEU A 31 15.40 -3.24 -21.15
C LEU A 31 15.54 -4.24 -19.99
N GLY A 32 16.42 -5.24 -20.11
CA GLY A 32 16.69 -6.23 -19.07
C GLY A 32 17.40 -5.65 -17.85
N LEU A 33 18.41 -4.78 -18.03
CA LEU A 33 19.04 -4.07 -16.92
C LEU A 33 18.16 -2.97 -16.33
N LEU A 34 17.32 -2.27 -17.12
CA LEU A 34 16.37 -1.30 -16.57
C LEU A 34 15.20 -1.98 -15.84
N ALA A 35 14.73 -3.14 -16.29
CA ALA A 35 13.71 -3.94 -15.60
C ALA A 35 14.28 -4.67 -14.37
N ALA A 36 15.52 -5.14 -14.40
CA ALA A 36 16.20 -5.69 -13.23
C ALA A 36 16.55 -4.60 -12.19
N ALA A 37 16.80 -3.36 -12.62
CA ALA A 37 16.91 -2.20 -11.73
C ALA A 37 15.53 -1.74 -11.20
N SER A 38 14.45 -1.96 -11.95
CA SER A 38 13.08 -1.56 -11.54
C SER A 38 12.38 -2.61 -10.67
N LEU A 39 12.68 -3.90 -10.80
CA LEU A 39 12.21 -4.94 -9.88
C LEU A 39 12.98 -4.94 -8.55
N ARG A 40 14.19 -4.34 -8.51
CA ARG A 40 14.85 -3.95 -7.24
C ARG A 40 14.30 -2.64 -6.64
N ARG A 41 13.28 -2.02 -7.27
CA ARG A 41 12.55 -0.86 -6.76
C ARG A 41 11.10 -1.18 -6.38
N PHE A 42 10.75 -2.45 -6.21
CA PHE A 42 9.89 -2.78 -5.08
C PHE A 42 10.82 -2.93 -3.87
N PRO A 43 10.87 -1.95 -2.95
CA PRO A 43 11.32 -2.30 -1.62
C PRO A 43 10.43 -3.46 -1.20
N ASN A 44 11.05 -4.63 -1.08
CA ASN A 44 10.65 -5.62 -0.11
C ASN A 44 10.14 -4.83 1.09
N ILE A 45 8.88 -5.04 1.47
CA ILE A 45 8.33 -4.64 2.76
C ILE A 45 9.06 -5.52 3.81
N SER A 46 10.38 -5.37 3.88
CA SER A 46 11.17 -5.64 5.04
C SER A 46 10.65 -4.67 6.07
N ARG A 47 9.74 -5.19 6.89
CA ARG A 47 9.79 -5.10 8.35
C ARG A 47 10.76 -3.99 8.76
N ARG A 48 10.21 -2.80 9.00
CA ARG A 48 10.98 -1.70 9.58
C ARG A 48 11.66 -2.25 10.84
N PRO A 49 13.00 -2.11 10.98
CA PRO A 49 13.64 -2.44 12.24
C PRO A 49 12.99 -1.58 13.31
N ARG A 50 12.53 -2.26 14.35
CA ARG A 50 11.99 -1.70 15.57
C ARG A 50 13.03 -0.72 16.12
N LEU A 51 12.78 0.58 15.95
CA LEU A 51 13.42 1.61 16.78
C LEU A 51 12.95 1.34 18.21
N GLN A 52 13.76 0.57 18.93
CA GLN A 52 13.65 0.46 20.37
C GLN A 52 14.23 1.76 20.96
N ASN A 53 13.38 2.41 21.76
CA ASN A 53 13.68 3.43 22.77
C ASN A 53 13.80 4.89 22.29
N ALA A 54 12.67 5.61 22.37
CA ALA A 54 12.55 6.87 23.12
C ALA A 54 11.13 7.48 23.01
N SER A 55 10.12 6.79 23.53
CA SER A 55 8.97 7.37 24.24
C SER A 55 8.06 6.22 24.67
N LYS A 56 8.01 6.03 25.99
CA LYS A 56 7.24 5.01 26.67
C LYS A 56 5.75 5.32 26.50
N VAL A 57 5.14 4.83 25.43
CA VAL A 57 3.69 4.64 25.34
C VAL A 57 3.49 3.13 25.40
N THR A 58 3.10 2.66 26.57
CA THR A 58 2.98 1.24 26.92
C THR A 58 1.82 0.62 26.14
N GLN A 59 2.08 0.15 24.93
CA GLN A 59 1.24 -0.84 24.26
C GLN A 59 1.78 -2.22 24.65
N ARG A 60 1.02 -2.93 25.49
CA ARG A 60 1.14 -4.38 25.66
C ARG A 60 0.08 -5.01 24.77
N GLU A 61 0.53 -5.66 23.70
CA GLU A 61 -0.25 -6.65 22.97
C GLU A 61 0.03 -8.02 23.59
N GLY A 62 -1.03 -8.81 23.78
CA GLY A 62 -0.99 -10.19 24.19
C GLY A 62 -2.25 -10.88 23.69
N ASP A 63 -2.04 -11.90 22.87
CA ASP A 63 -3.01 -12.78 22.22
C ASP A 63 -4.12 -13.31 23.13
N ALA A 64 -5.33 -13.42 22.58
CA ALA A 64 -6.11 -14.65 22.55
C ALA A 64 -7.48 -14.39 21.92
N LYS A 65 -7.84 -15.28 21.00
CA LYS A 65 -9.20 -15.46 20.52
C LYS A 65 -10.15 -15.70 21.70
N SER A 66 -11.08 -14.79 21.89
CA SER A 66 -12.39 -15.04 22.48
C SER A 66 -13.33 -14.05 21.81
N ASP A 67 -14.41 -14.54 21.22
CA ASP A 67 -15.58 -13.70 20.95
C ASP A 67 -16.16 -13.36 22.33
N PRO A 68 -16.21 -12.09 22.77
CA PRO A 68 -17.22 -11.67 23.71
C PRO A 68 -18.40 -11.21 22.88
N GLU A 69 -19.39 -12.11 22.83
CA GLU A 69 -20.81 -11.78 22.90
C GLU A 69 -21.08 -10.28 23.04
N SER A 70 -21.74 -9.72 22.03
CA SER A 70 -22.31 -8.38 22.03
C SER A 70 -23.39 -8.32 23.12
N GLY A 71 -22.96 -8.16 24.36
CA GLY A 71 -23.77 -7.53 25.38
C GLY A 71 -23.86 -6.06 24.99
N ASP A 72 -24.96 -5.68 24.34
CA ASP A 72 -25.45 -4.31 24.45
C ASP A 72 -25.78 -4.12 25.94
N SER A 73 -24.78 -3.71 26.72
CA SER A 73 -25.05 -3.10 28.01
C SER A 73 -25.78 -1.81 27.69
N GLU A 74 -27.08 -1.82 27.96
CA GLU A 74 -27.87 -0.61 28.06
C GLU A 74 -27.22 0.24 29.15
N ASP A 75 -26.30 1.11 28.74
CA ASP A 75 -25.64 2.05 29.63
C ASP A 75 -26.70 3.05 30.11
N GLU A 76 -27.17 2.83 31.34
CA GLU A 76 -27.97 3.78 32.12
C GLU A 76 -27.31 5.17 32.11
N ASP A 77 -28.06 6.16 31.62
CA ASP A 77 -28.04 7.57 32.02
C ASP A 77 -26.68 8.32 32.07
N GLY A 78 -25.71 7.89 31.26
CA GLY A 78 -24.50 8.65 30.95
C GLY A 78 -24.44 9.05 29.48
N GLU A 79 -24.10 10.30 29.16
CA GLU A 79 -23.91 10.76 27.77
C GLU A 79 -22.85 9.91 27.05
N SER A 80 -23.28 8.92 26.26
CA SER A 80 -22.37 8.01 25.56
C SER A 80 -21.85 8.64 24.26
N PHE A 81 -20.57 9.00 24.23
CA PHE A 81 -19.94 9.60 23.06
C PHE A 81 -19.48 8.53 22.05
N LYS A 82 -19.81 8.73 20.78
CA LYS A 82 -19.44 7.82 19.67
C LYS A 82 -19.11 8.58 18.39
N MET A 83 -18.21 8.00 17.60
CA MET A 83 -17.89 8.47 16.26
C MET A 83 -18.66 7.64 15.22
N VAL A 84 -19.35 8.29 14.29
CA VAL A 84 -20.09 7.63 13.21
C VAL A 84 -19.36 7.84 11.88
N LEU A 85 -19.11 6.74 11.16
CA LEU A 85 -18.44 6.72 9.86
C LEU A 85 -19.46 6.36 8.78
N CYS A 86 -19.83 7.33 7.95
CA CYS A 86 -20.78 7.11 6.86
C CYS A 86 -20.05 6.58 5.61
N VAL A 87 -20.33 5.34 5.24
CA VAL A 87 -19.70 4.66 4.10
C VAL A 87 -20.65 4.64 2.91
N ARG A 88 -20.25 5.37 1.87
CA ARG A 88 -20.87 5.34 0.54
C ARG A 88 -20.85 3.93 -0.05
N GLN A 89 -22.03 3.44 -0.43
CA GLN A 89 -22.19 2.13 -1.08
C GLN A 89 -22.28 2.23 -2.62
N ASP A 90 -22.51 3.42 -3.16
CA ASP A 90 -22.58 3.69 -4.59
C ASP A 90 -21.20 3.58 -5.27
N LEU A 91 -20.12 3.80 -4.51
CA LEU A 91 -18.79 3.38 -4.92
C LEU A 91 -18.62 1.89 -4.62
N SER A 92 -18.39 1.10 -5.67
CA SER A 92 -18.07 -0.34 -5.61
C SER A 92 -16.71 -0.63 -4.94
N MET A 93 -16.56 -0.24 -3.67
CA MET A 93 -15.36 -0.47 -2.86
C MET A 93 -15.41 -1.85 -2.21
N GLY A 94 -14.31 -2.59 -2.32
CA GLY A 94 -14.12 -3.83 -1.56
C GLY A 94 -13.96 -3.56 -0.06
N LYS A 95 -14.26 -4.57 0.78
CA LYS A 95 -14.21 -4.50 2.25
C LYS A 95 -12.88 -3.93 2.80
N GLY A 96 -11.75 -4.32 2.21
CA GLY A 96 -10.43 -3.81 2.61
C GLY A 96 -10.23 -2.33 2.32
N LYS A 97 -10.73 -1.83 1.17
CA LYS A 97 -10.69 -0.39 0.85
C LYS A 97 -11.57 0.40 1.79
N ILE A 98 -12.77 -0.10 2.10
CA ILE A 98 -13.68 0.51 3.07
C ILE A 98 -12.98 0.65 4.43
N ALA A 99 -12.38 -0.43 4.94
CA ALA A 99 -11.69 -0.41 6.23
C ALA A 99 -10.54 0.61 6.27
N ALA A 100 -9.73 0.67 5.22
CA ALA A 100 -8.64 1.65 5.10
C ALA A 100 -9.18 3.10 5.12
N GLN A 101 -10.23 3.39 4.34
CA GLN A 101 -10.84 4.72 4.30
C GLN A 101 -11.48 5.11 5.64
N CYS A 102 -12.17 4.19 6.31
CA CYS A 102 -12.68 4.40 7.66
C CYS A 102 -11.56 4.74 8.65
N GLY A 103 -10.41 4.08 8.55
CA GLY A 103 -9.22 4.40 9.34
C GLY A 103 -8.67 5.80 9.05
N HIS A 104 -8.56 6.18 7.77
CA HIS A 104 -8.15 7.53 7.37
C HIS A 104 -9.12 8.61 7.86
N ALA A 105 -10.43 8.39 7.70
CA ALA A 105 -11.48 9.31 8.14
C ALA A 105 -11.46 9.50 9.66
N THR A 106 -11.32 8.41 10.43
CA THR A 106 -11.21 8.45 11.90
C THR A 106 -10.04 9.32 12.35
N LEU A 107 -8.85 9.10 11.78
CA LEU A 107 -7.66 9.86 12.15
C LEU A 107 -7.79 11.33 11.72
N GLY A 108 -8.39 11.59 10.56
CA GLY A 108 -8.69 12.94 10.07
C GLY A 108 -9.62 13.69 11.02
N ALA A 109 -10.74 13.07 11.38
CA ALA A 109 -11.73 13.62 12.30
C ALA A 109 -11.13 13.86 13.69
N TYR A 110 -10.39 12.90 14.24
CA TYR A 110 -9.68 13.04 15.52
C TYR A 110 -8.74 14.25 15.51
N ARG A 111 -7.87 14.35 14.51
CA ARG A 111 -6.94 15.48 14.38
C ARG A 111 -7.66 16.81 14.23
N GLN A 112 -8.77 16.84 13.52
CA GLN A 112 -9.57 18.04 13.34
C GLN A 112 -10.24 18.48 14.64
N ALA A 113 -10.86 17.54 15.37
CA ALA A 113 -11.44 17.78 16.69
C ALA A 113 -10.37 18.26 17.69
N ALA A 114 -9.19 17.64 17.68
CA ALA A 114 -8.08 18.04 18.54
C ALA A 114 -7.60 19.47 18.26
N ARG A 115 -7.45 19.83 16.97
CA ARG A 115 -7.08 21.20 16.58
C ARG A 115 -8.13 22.24 16.97
N ARG A 116 -9.40 21.86 16.98
CA ARG A 116 -10.52 22.73 17.33
C ARG A 116 -10.80 22.77 18.84
N GLN A 117 -10.06 22.00 19.65
CA GLN A 117 -10.33 21.82 21.07
C GLN A 117 -11.80 21.42 21.33
N ASP A 118 -12.29 20.50 20.51
CA ASP A 118 -13.67 20.03 20.59
C ASP A 118 -13.94 19.41 21.98
N PRO A 119 -14.94 19.90 22.74
CA PRO A 119 -15.21 19.43 24.10
C PRO A 119 -15.62 17.96 24.14
N PHE A 120 -16.08 17.39 23.02
CA PHE A 120 -16.53 16.00 22.93
C PHE A 120 -15.36 15.02 22.71
N LEU A 121 -14.16 15.52 22.39
CA LEU A 121 -13.02 14.66 22.08
C LEU A 121 -12.51 13.88 23.31
N ALA A 122 -12.38 14.56 24.45
CA ALA A 122 -11.89 13.94 25.68
C ALA A 122 -12.89 12.89 26.22
N PRO A 123 -14.19 13.19 26.36
CA PRO A 123 -15.20 12.20 26.72
C PRO A 123 -15.21 10.99 25.77
N TRP A 124 -15.21 11.21 24.45
CA TRP A 124 -15.16 10.12 23.47
C TRP A 124 -13.92 9.23 23.64
N THR A 125 -12.77 9.83 23.93
CA THR A 125 -11.53 9.09 24.14
C THR A 125 -11.56 8.27 25.43
N MET A 126 -12.18 8.80 26.48
CA MET A 126 -12.37 8.12 27.77
C MET A 126 -13.39 6.98 27.67
N SER A 127 -14.43 7.12 26.83
CA SER A 127 -15.43 6.09 26.53
C SER A 127 -14.95 5.00 25.58
N GLY A 128 -13.63 4.73 25.52
CA GLY A 128 -13.06 3.66 24.70
C GLY A 128 -13.02 3.96 23.19
N GLN A 129 -13.25 5.21 22.78
CA GLN A 129 -13.19 5.63 21.37
C GLN A 129 -14.15 4.84 20.47
N LYS A 130 -15.41 4.66 20.87
CA LYS A 130 -16.42 3.89 20.12
C LYS A 130 -16.59 4.43 18.69
N LYS A 131 -16.56 3.53 17.70
CA LYS A 131 -16.68 3.84 16.26
C LYS A 131 -17.76 2.97 15.65
N ILE A 132 -18.72 3.57 14.95
CA ILE A 132 -19.83 2.87 14.29
C ILE A 132 -19.77 3.20 12.80
N ALA A 133 -19.68 2.18 11.95
CA ALA A 133 -19.74 2.36 10.51
C ALA A 133 -21.17 2.13 10.01
N VAL A 134 -21.74 3.12 9.35
CA VAL A 134 -23.09 3.05 8.75
C VAL A 134 -22.99 3.10 7.23
N LYS A 135 -23.96 2.47 6.56
CA LYS A 135 -24.06 2.50 5.10
C LYS A 135 -24.95 3.66 4.68
N ILE A 136 -24.51 4.42 3.67
CA ILE A 136 -25.33 5.45 3.02
C ILE A 136 -25.55 5.09 1.55
N LYS A 137 -26.76 5.38 1.06
CA LYS A 137 -27.25 5.05 -0.28
C LYS A 137 -26.72 6.04 -1.30
#